data_AF-M2ZM10-F1
#
_entry.id   AF-M2ZM10-F1
#
_cell.length_a   1.000
_cell.length_b   1.000
_cell.length_c   1.000
_cell.angle_alpha   90.00
_cell.angle_beta   90.00
_cell.angle_gamma   90.00
#
_symmetry.space_group_name_H-M   'P 1'
#
loop_
_entity.id
_entity.type
_entity.pdbx_description
1 polymer ?
#
loop_
_entity_poly.entity_id
_entity_poly.type
_entity_poly.pdbx_seq_one_letter_code
_entity_poly.pdbx_strand_id
1 'polypeptide(L)'
;MSECTYLPRSATIRMAPHELLANLLHAQGNGLPRAHKDATLLAEAICDGWIAIDDVELPWRPMVAEGLVDELLADEPNCHESEAHRRLKVDARLIALATDASAMLEPEAAASQGRHPLRADLLVWHASGLSETYECGATDGRSILTQLMDGQVRVTVLPFSGLGLPTIRGYAFRLTENPAMPALTVEQGLRAWGQMLASLPNINAPTMRI
;
A
#
# COMPACT_ATOMS: atom_id res chain seq x y z
N MET A 1 -2.07 -26.64 0.62
CA MET A 1 -0.71 -26.09 0.50
C MET A 1 -0.79 -24.98 -0.54
N SER A 2 -0.91 -23.72 -0.12
CA SER A 2 -0.93 -22.60 -1.06
C SER A 2 0.45 -22.48 -1.67
N GLU A 3 0.53 -22.53 -3.00
CA GLU A 3 1.75 -22.15 -3.71
C GLU A 3 2.20 -20.79 -3.19
N CYS A 4 3.49 -20.67 -2.86
CA CYS A 4 4.09 -19.40 -2.50
C CYS A 4 3.95 -18.48 -3.72
N THR A 5 2.90 -17.65 -3.73
CA THR A 5 2.57 -16.80 -4.86
C THR A 5 3.68 -15.77 -4.98
N TYR A 6 4.58 -15.97 -5.95
CA TYR A 6 5.66 -15.04 -6.22
C TYR A 6 5.07 -13.74 -6.75
N LEU A 7 5.22 -12.64 -6.01
CA LEU A 7 4.91 -11.30 -6.53
C LEU A 7 5.94 -10.95 -7.62
N PRO A 8 5.51 -10.73 -8.88
CA PRO A 8 6.43 -10.37 -9.96
C PRO A 8 7.18 -9.07 -9.64
N ARG A 9 8.35 -8.87 -10.24
CA ARG A 9 9.03 -7.57 -10.14
C ARG A 9 8.37 -6.55 -11.06
N SER A 10 8.46 -5.27 -10.72
CA SER A 10 7.93 -4.17 -11.56
C SER A 10 8.42 -4.26 -13.01
N ALA A 11 9.67 -4.67 -13.23
CA ALA A 11 10.24 -4.91 -14.55
C ALA A 11 9.49 -5.97 -15.37
N THR A 12 9.06 -7.06 -14.72
CA THR A 12 8.27 -8.11 -15.37
C THR A 12 6.88 -7.59 -15.72
N ILE A 13 6.25 -6.80 -14.84
CA ILE A 13 4.95 -6.18 -15.10
C ILE A 13 5.02 -5.26 -16.32
N ARG A 14 6.08 -4.45 -16.44
CA ARG A 14 6.29 -3.56 -17.60
C ARG A 14 6.41 -4.31 -18.93
N MET A 15 6.86 -5.56 -18.92
CA MET A 15 6.97 -6.37 -20.15
C MET A 15 5.63 -6.95 -20.62
N ALA A 16 4.66 -7.12 -19.71
CA ALA A 16 3.36 -7.72 -20.00
C ALA A 16 2.24 -7.16 -19.09
N PRO A 17 1.96 -5.84 -19.12
CA PRO A 17 1.08 -5.22 -18.13
C PRO A 17 -0.37 -5.72 -18.24
N HIS A 18 -0.86 -5.97 -19.45
CA HIS A 18 -2.21 -6.51 -19.69
C HIS A 18 -2.42 -7.91 -19.09
N GLU A 19 -1.38 -8.74 -19.05
CA GLU A 19 -1.46 -10.11 -18.53
C GLU A 19 -1.35 -10.13 -17.00
N LEU A 20 -0.52 -9.25 -16.45
CA LEU A 20 -0.10 -9.34 -15.05
C LEU A 20 -0.92 -8.44 -14.12
N LEU A 21 -1.36 -7.25 -14.57
CA LEU A 21 -2.01 -6.29 -13.69
C LEU A 21 -3.37 -6.76 -13.19
N ALA A 22 -4.19 -7.39 -14.03
CA ALA A 22 -5.49 -7.89 -13.61
C ALA A 22 -5.36 -8.92 -12.47
N ASN A 23 -4.43 -9.86 -12.59
CA ASN A 23 -4.17 -10.85 -11.56
C ASN A 23 -3.62 -10.23 -10.28
N LEU A 24 -2.74 -9.22 -10.42
CA LEU A 24 -2.09 -8.56 -9.31
C LEU A 24 -3.02 -7.64 -8.52
N LEU A 25 -3.83 -6.84 -9.22
CA LEU A 25 -4.71 -5.84 -8.61
C LEU A 25 -6.03 -6.43 -8.14
N HIS A 26 -6.53 -7.50 -8.76
CA HIS A 26 -7.89 -7.99 -8.47
C HIS A 26 -7.90 -9.23 -7.57
N ALA A 27 -6.76 -9.89 -7.35
CA ALA A 27 -6.68 -11.05 -6.48
C ALA A 27 -7.13 -10.70 -5.06
N GLN A 28 -8.12 -11.44 -4.56
CA GLN A 28 -8.58 -11.37 -3.18
C GLN A 28 -7.71 -12.25 -2.27
N GLY A 29 -7.92 -12.19 -0.94
CA GLY A 29 -7.19 -13.02 0.03
C GLY A 29 -7.34 -14.54 -0.18
N ASN A 30 -8.40 -14.98 -0.88
CA ASN A 30 -8.58 -16.38 -1.29
C ASN A 30 -7.95 -16.71 -2.66
N GLY A 31 -7.29 -15.75 -3.31
CA GLY A 31 -6.67 -15.87 -4.63
C GLY A 31 -7.60 -15.69 -5.83
N LEU A 32 -8.92 -15.51 -5.63
CA LEU A 32 -9.85 -15.29 -6.74
C LEU A 32 -9.91 -13.80 -7.14
N PRO A 33 -10.01 -13.48 -8.43
CA PRO A 33 -10.17 -12.09 -8.87
C PRO A 33 -11.55 -11.55 -8.50
N ARG A 34 -11.61 -10.32 -8.01
CA ARG A 34 -12.88 -9.62 -7.80
C ARG A 34 -13.54 -9.30 -9.15
N ALA A 35 -14.83 -9.62 -9.29
CA ALA A 35 -15.59 -9.34 -10.51
C ALA A 35 -15.66 -7.83 -10.84
N HIS A 36 -15.74 -7.50 -12.13
CA HIS A 36 -15.94 -6.14 -12.66
C HIS A 36 -14.85 -5.11 -12.32
N LYS A 37 -13.60 -5.56 -12.17
CA LYS A 37 -12.44 -4.68 -12.01
C LYS A 37 -11.68 -4.55 -13.32
N ASP A 38 -11.19 -3.35 -13.63
CA ASP A 38 -10.52 -3.04 -14.89
C ASP A 38 -9.07 -2.60 -14.66
N ALA A 39 -8.15 -3.26 -15.34
CA ALA A 39 -6.73 -2.90 -15.36
C ALA A 39 -6.26 -2.44 -16.75
N THR A 40 -7.15 -2.43 -17.74
CA THR A 40 -6.82 -2.22 -19.16
C THR A 40 -6.26 -0.82 -19.38
N LEU A 41 -6.97 0.21 -18.93
CA LEU A 41 -6.52 1.60 -19.07
C LEU A 41 -5.18 1.85 -18.37
N LEU A 42 -4.96 1.24 -17.21
CA LEU A 42 -3.69 1.36 -16.49
C LEU A 42 -2.57 0.63 -17.24
N ALA A 43 -2.85 -0.53 -17.82
CA ALA A 43 -1.89 -1.27 -18.64
C ALA A 43 -1.48 -0.47 -19.88
N GLU A 44 -2.45 0.15 -20.58
CA GLU A 44 -2.20 1.03 -21.73
C GLU A 44 -1.33 2.21 -21.33
N ALA A 45 -1.66 2.90 -20.23
CA ALA A 45 -0.88 4.02 -19.74
C ALA A 45 0.57 3.65 -19.36
N ILE A 46 0.81 2.41 -18.92
CA ILE A 46 2.16 1.88 -18.67
C ILE A 46 2.87 1.57 -19.99
N CYS A 47 2.20 0.94 -20.95
CA CYS A 47 2.75 0.67 -22.30
C CYS A 47 3.17 1.97 -23.01
N ASP A 48 2.36 3.02 -22.87
CA ASP A 48 2.61 4.32 -23.48
C ASP A 48 3.67 5.15 -22.73
N GLY A 49 4.15 4.66 -21.59
CA GLY A 49 5.19 5.30 -20.78
C GLY A 49 4.71 6.52 -19.99
N TRP A 50 3.40 6.71 -19.85
CA TRP A 50 2.82 7.81 -19.05
C TRP A 50 2.86 7.48 -17.57
N ILE A 51 2.67 6.20 -17.24
CA ILE A 51 2.71 5.68 -15.89
C ILE A 51 3.95 4.80 -15.72
N ALA A 52 4.75 5.14 -14.71
CA ALA A 52 5.79 4.28 -14.22
C ALA A 52 5.28 3.42 -13.05
N ILE A 53 5.81 2.21 -12.96
CA ILE A 53 5.59 1.29 -11.84
C ILE A 53 6.93 0.97 -11.19
N ASP A 54 7.04 1.22 -9.89
CA ASP A 54 8.21 0.93 -9.08
C ASP A 54 7.90 -0.22 -8.09
N ASP A 55 8.92 -1.03 -7.77
CA ASP A 55 8.80 -2.01 -6.69
C ASP A 55 8.80 -1.29 -5.34
N VAL A 56 7.82 -1.60 -4.48
CA VAL A 56 7.83 -1.21 -3.07
C VAL A 56 8.26 -2.44 -2.27
N GLU A 57 9.35 -2.31 -1.52
CA GLU A 57 9.86 -3.39 -0.68
C GLU A 57 10.39 -2.81 0.63
N LEU A 58 9.80 -3.22 1.76
CA LEU A 58 10.44 -3.12 3.06
C LEU A 58 11.04 -4.50 3.37
N PRO A 59 12.38 -4.62 3.48
CA PRO A 59 13.07 -5.92 3.61
C PRO A 59 12.93 -6.55 5.01
N TRP A 60 11.82 -6.27 5.67
CA TRP A 60 11.45 -6.74 6.99
C TRP A 60 9.95 -6.52 7.20
N ARG A 61 9.27 -7.45 7.88
CA ARG A 61 7.88 -7.32 8.32
C ARG A 61 7.80 -7.59 9.83
N PRO A 62 7.21 -6.69 10.64
CA PRO A 62 6.99 -6.97 12.05
C PRO A 62 5.97 -8.09 12.24
N MET A 63 6.18 -8.88 13.28
CA MET A 63 5.16 -9.79 13.79
C MET A 63 4.18 -8.98 14.65
N VAL A 64 2.98 -8.74 14.13
CA VAL A 64 1.91 -8.03 14.82
C VAL A 64 0.92 -9.04 15.37
N ALA A 65 0.68 -9.00 16.68
CA ALA A 65 -0.36 -9.78 17.34
C ALA A 65 -1.76 -9.26 16.95
N GLU A 66 -2.76 -10.14 16.92
CA GLU A 66 -4.12 -9.81 16.46
C GLU A 66 -4.71 -8.58 17.18
N GLY A 67 -4.66 -8.54 18.52
CA GLY A 67 -5.16 -7.40 19.29
C GLY A 67 -4.39 -6.09 19.09
N LEU A 68 -3.14 -6.14 18.61
CA LEU A 68 -2.33 -4.95 18.36
C LEU A 68 -2.68 -4.30 17.01
N VAL A 69 -3.25 -5.04 16.07
CA VAL A 69 -3.68 -4.49 14.77
C VAL A 69 -4.72 -3.39 14.98
N ASP A 70 -5.69 -3.63 15.84
CA ASP A 70 -6.78 -2.69 16.11
C ASP A 70 -6.26 -1.41 16.77
N GLU A 71 -5.32 -1.54 17.71
CA GLU A 71 -4.67 -0.40 18.36
C GLU A 71 -3.84 0.42 17.37
N LEU A 72 -3.11 -0.24 16.47
CA LEU A 72 -2.26 0.41 15.47
C LEU A 72 -3.04 1.11 14.37
N LEU A 73 -4.24 0.61 14.04
CA LEU A 73 -5.13 1.27 13.11
C LEU A 73 -5.87 2.41 13.81
N ALA A 74 -6.38 2.20 15.02
CA ALA A 74 -7.23 3.17 15.71
C ALA A 74 -8.44 3.68 14.87
N ASP A 75 -8.81 2.90 13.83
CA ASP A 75 -9.93 3.16 12.93
C ASP A 75 -11.12 2.28 13.36
N GLU A 76 -12.36 2.78 13.25
CA GLU A 76 -13.54 1.92 13.44
C GLU A 76 -13.56 0.83 12.34
N PRO A 77 -13.62 -0.47 12.71
CA PRO A 77 -13.70 -1.54 11.73
C PRO A 77 -14.90 -1.34 10.79
N ASN A 78 -14.66 -1.30 9.48
CA ASN A 78 -15.74 -1.43 8.53
C ASN A 78 -16.30 -2.87 8.61
N CYS A 79 -17.63 -3.04 8.62
CA CYS A 79 -18.28 -4.33 8.80
C CYS A 79 -17.99 -5.37 7.70
N HIS A 80 -17.30 -4.96 6.64
CA HIS A 80 -16.87 -5.81 5.52
C HIS A 80 -15.34 -5.97 5.41
N GLU A 81 -14.59 -5.45 6.38
CA GLU A 81 -13.13 -5.52 6.41
C GLU A 81 -12.64 -6.87 6.94
N SER A 82 -11.71 -7.51 6.21
CA SER A 82 -11.08 -8.76 6.65
C SER A 82 -9.80 -8.49 7.46
N GLU A 83 -9.40 -9.44 8.32
CA GLU A 83 -8.13 -9.37 9.07
C GLU A 83 -6.91 -9.17 8.15
N ALA A 84 -6.90 -9.85 7.00
CA ALA A 84 -5.86 -9.70 5.99
C ALA A 84 -5.77 -8.25 5.47
N HIS A 85 -6.91 -7.59 5.24
CA HIS A 85 -6.95 -6.21 4.78
C HIS A 85 -6.46 -5.25 5.88
N ARG A 86 -6.88 -5.45 7.13
CA ARG A 86 -6.38 -4.71 8.30
C ARG A 86 -4.86 -4.82 8.43
N ARG A 87 -4.31 -6.01 8.24
CA ARG A 87 -2.86 -6.23 8.28
C ARG A 87 -2.13 -5.47 7.18
N LEU A 88 -2.69 -5.43 5.97
CA LEU A 88 -2.15 -4.61 4.88
C LEU A 88 -2.18 -3.11 5.20
N LYS A 89 -3.22 -2.61 5.86
CA LYS A 89 -3.26 -1.21 6.31
C LYS A 89 -2.16 -0.89 7.32
N VAL A 90 -1.85 -1.79 8.25
CA VAL A 90 -0.69 -1.65 9.15
C VAL A 90 0.62 -1.62 8.36
N ASP A 91 0.78 -2.52 7.40
CA ASP A 91 1.95 -2.55 6.51
C ASP A 91 2.08 -1.26 5.68
N ALA A 92 0.97 -0.67 5.22
CA ALA A 92 0.94 0.60 4.50
C ALA A 92 1.40 1.78 5.38
N ARG A 93 0.88 1.88 6.60
CA ARG A 93 1.35 2.90 7.58
C ARG A 93 2.84 2.77 7.86
N LEU A 94 3.33 1.53 7.98
CA LEU A 94 4.75 1.27 8.20
C LEU A 94 5.60 1.71 7.02
N ILE A 95 5.19 1.42 5.79
CA ILE A 95 5.89 1.88 4.58
C ILE A 95 5.87 3.41 4.48
N ALA A 96 4.73 4.05 4.73
CA ALA A 96 4.60 5.51 4.68
C ALA A 96 5.59 6.17 5.64
N LEU A 97 5.61 5.76 6.91
CA LEU A 97 6.53 6.31 7.92
C LEU A 97 8.00 5.94 7.67
N ALA A 98 8.27 4.77 7.08
CA ALA A 98 9.64 4.40 6.69
C ALA A 98 10.16 5.27 5.53
N THR A 99 9.25 5.72 4.65
CA THR A 99 9.53 6.59 3.52
C THR A 99 9.73 8.04 3.98
N ASP A 100 8.81 8.55 4.80
CA ASP A 100 8.84 9.88 5.39
C ASP A 100 8.33 9.82 6.83
N ALA A 101 9.28 9.84 7.78
CA ALA A 101 9.00 9.76 9.21
C ALA A 101 8.25 10.99 9.77
N SER A 102 8.10 12.05 8.97
CA SER A 102 7.36 13.27 9.33
C SER A 102 5.99 13.36 8.66
N ALA A 103 5.63 12.38 7.82
CA ALA A 103 4.39 12.41 7.09
C ALA A 103 3.17 12.34 8.01
N MET A 104 2.12 13.07 7.64
CA MET A 104 0.84 13.00 8.31
C MET A 104 -0.02 11.92 7.64
N LEU A 105 -0.51 10.99 8.44
CA LEU A 105 -1.29 9.84 7.98
C LEU A 105 -2.78 10.09 8.22
N GLU A 106 -3.58 10.01 7.16
CA GLU A 106 -5.04 10.15 7.20
C GLU A 106 -5.70 8.84 6.75
N PRO A 107 -6.26 8.05 7.69
CA PRO A 107 -6.89 6.78 7.36
C PRO A 107 -8.20 6.96 6.61
N GLU A 108 -8.43 6.06 5.65
CA GLU A 108 -9.64 6.00 4.83
C GLU A 108 -10.03 7.33 4.16
N ALA A 109 -9.10 8.23 3.86
CA ALA A 109 -9.40 9.60 3.43
C ALA A 109 -9.74 9.74 1.93
N ALA A 110 -10.37 10.86 1.59
CA ALA A 110 -10.71 11.18 0.20
C ALA A 110 -9.42 11.46 -0.61
N ALA A 111 -9.17 10.63 -1.62
CA ALA A 111 -8.00 10.67 -2.50
C ALA A 111 -8.27 11.39 -3.83
N SER A 112 -9.53 11.64 -4.14
CA SER A 112 -9.96 12.27 -5.39
C SER A 112 -10.95 13.41 -5.11
N GLN A 113 -11.11 14.32 -6.06
CA GLN A 113 -12.09 15.39 -6.01
C GLN A 113 -13.43 14.93 -6.59
N GLY A 114 -14.54 15.52 -6.13
CA GLY A 114 -15.86 15.31 -6.72
C GLY A 114 -16.97 14.98 -5.73
N ARG A 115 -18.18 14.74 -6.26
CA ARG A 115 -19.39 14.49 -5.45
C ARG A 115 -19.32 13.17 -4.68
N HIS A 116 -18.62 12.19 -5.23
CA HIS A 116 -18.40 10.87 -4.63
C HIS A 116 -16.91 10.55 -4.75
N PRO A 117 -16.08 11.15 -3.88
CA PRO A 117 -14.63 11.03 -3.98
C PRO A 117 -14.22 9.57 -3.76
N LEU A 118 -13.21 9.12 -4.50
CA LEU A 118 -12.53 7.87 -4.21
C LEU A 118 -11.86 8.02 -2.84
N ARG A 119 -11.99 7.00 -2.00
CA ARG A 119 -11.34 6.94 -0.69
C ARG A 119 -10.22 5.93 -0.75
N ALA A 120 -9.01 6.35 -0.46
CA ALA A 120 -7.87 5.46 -0.31
C ALA A 120 -7.90 4.84 1.09
N ASP A 121 -7.29 3.67 1.27
CA ASP A 121 -7.17 3.05 2.60
C ASP A 121 -6.30 3.91 3.53
N LEU A 122 -5.30 4.59 2.97
CA LEU A 122 -4.47 5.56 3.67
C LEU A 122 -4.05 6.68 2.70
N LEU A 123 -4.28 7.92 3.10
CA LEU A 123 -3.72 9.11 2.45
C LEU A 123 -2.54 9.61 3.29
N VAL A 124 -1.46 10.01 2.62
CA VAL A 124 -0.23 10.47 3.25
C VAL A 124 0.08 11.86 2.74
N TRP A 125 0.25 12.80 3.68
CA TRP A 125 0.65 14.16 3.39
C TRP A 125 2.11 14.38 3.80
N HIS A 126 2.93 14.75 2.83
CA HIS A 126 4.34 15.08 3.06
C HIS A 126 4.50 16.55 3.46
N ALA A 127 5.58 16.85 4.18
CA ALA A 127 5.93 18.22 4.56
C ALA A 127 6.13 19.16 3.35
N SER A 128 6.40 18.61 2.16
CA SER A 128 6.49 19.34 0.90
C SER A 128 5.13 19.84 0.36
N GLY A 129 4.02 19.43 0.97
CA GLY A 129 2.66 19.69 0.49
C GLY A 129 2.20 18.72 -0.60
N LEU A 130 3.00 17.71 -0.93
CA LEU A 130 2.62 16.62 -1.83
C LEU A 130 1.83 15.55 -1.06
N SER A 131 0.96 14.84 -1.77
CA SER A 131 0.23 13.70 -1.22
C SER A 131 0.43 12.43 -2.04
N GLU A 132 0.43 11.29 -1.36
CA GLU A 132 0.35 9.96 -1.97
C GLU A 132 -0.67 9.10 -1.25
N THR A 133 -1.12 8.05 -1.92
CA THR A 133 -2.16 7.16 -1.38
C THR A 133 -1.68 5.72 -1.34
N TYR A 134 -2.28 4.96 -0.42
CA TYR A 134 -2.08 3.54 -0.29
C TYR A 134 -3.42 2.82 -0.42
N GLU A 135 -3.42 1.78 -1.24
CA GLU A 135 -4.53 0.89 -1.55
C GLU A 135 -4.16 -0.52 -1.09
N CYS A 136 -4.96 -1.09 -0.20
CA CYS A 136 -4.66 -2.37 0.44
C CYS A 136 -5.57 -3.47 -0.12
N GLY A 137 -4.95 -4.53 -0.64
CA GLY A 137 -5.65 -5.69 -1.16
C GLY A 137 -6.05 -5.52 -2.63
N ALA A 138 -7.32 -5.78 -2.92
CA ALA A 138 -7.83 -5.76 -4.29
C ALA A 138 -8.31 -4.35 -4.68
N THR A 139 -7.66 -3.73 -5.66
CA THR A 139 -7.95 -2.38 -6.14
C THR A 139 -8.32 -2.36 -7.63
N ASP A 140 -8.75 -1.21 -8.14
CA ASP A 140 -9.14 -1.00 -9.53
C ASP A 140 -8.09 -0.18 -10.28
N GLY A 141 -7.65 -0.62 -11.45
CA GLY A 141 -6.69 0.12 -12.25
C GLY A 141 -7.19 1.52 -12.64
N ARG A 142 -8.50 1.68 -12.83
CA ARG A 142 -9.10 2.99 -13.06
C ARG A 142 -9.05 3.90 -11.83
N SER A 143 -9.14 3.34 -10.62
CA SER A 143 -9.01 4.11 -9.38
C SER A 143 -7.61 4.71 -9.27
N ILE A 144 -6.58 3.91 -9.56
CA ILE A 144 -5.19 4.33 -9.56
C ILE A 144 -4.97 5.52 -10.51
N LEU A 145 -5.42 5.40 -11.76
CA LEU A 145 -5.32 6.50 -12.73
C LEU A 145 -6.06 7.76 -12.27
N THR A 146 -7.28 7.61 -11.76
CA THR A 146 -8.09 8.75 -11.29
C THR A 146 -7.38 9.50 -10.16
N GLN A 147 -6.81 8.78 -9.20
CA GLN A 147 -6.07 9.39 -8.09
C GLN A 147 -4.83 10.14 -8.58
N LEU A 148 -4.06 9.55 -9.50
CA LEU A 148 -2.89 10.22 -10.08
C LEU A 148 -3.26 11.48 -10.85
N MET A 149 -4.36 11.44 -11.62
CA MET A 149 -4.87 12.61 -12.36
C MET A 149 -5.41 13.71 -11.42
N ASP A 150 -5.89 13.34 -10.24
CA ASP A 150 -6.36 14.27 -9.21
C ASP A 150 -5.22 14.83 -8.33
N GLY A 151 -3.97 14.55 -8.68
CA GLY A 151 -2.78 15.19 -8.11
C GLY A 151 -2.02 14.35 -7.09
N GLN A 152 -2.40 13.09 -6.86
CA GLN A 152 -1.57 12.19 -6.05
C GLN A 152 -0.24 11.95 -6.77
N VAL A 153 0.88 12.16 -6.07
CA VAL A 153 2.20 11.98 -6.68
C VAL A 153 2.51 10.51 -6.96
N ARG A 154 1.87 9.63 -6.18
CA ARG A 154 2.04 8.18 -6.20
C ARG A 154 0.79 7.52 -5.61
N VAL A 155 0.44 6.36 -6.15
CA VAL A 155 -0.55 5.44 -5.59
C VAL A 155 0.14 4.10 -5.35
N THR A 156 0.27 3.68 -4.10
CA THR A 156 0.92 2.44 -3.70
C THR A 156 -0.10 1.36 -3.43
N VAL A 157 0.01 0.22 -4.12
CA VAL A 157 -0.85 -0.94 -3.90
C VAL A 157 -0.10 -2.02 -3.15
N LEU A 158 -0.65 -2.45 -2.02
CA LEU A 158 -0.19 -3.63 -1.29
C LEU A 158 -1.16 -4.79 -1.54
N PRO A 159 -0.87 -5.71 -2.48
CA PRO A 159 -1.80 -6.77 -2.84
C PRO A 159 -1.87 -7.87 -1.76
N PHE A 160 -3.00 -8.58 -1.69
CA PHE A 160 -3.18 -9.69 -0.74
C PHE A 160 -2.13 -10.79 -0.88
N SER A 161 -1.66 -11.06 -2.09
CA SER A 161 -0.60 -12.04 -2.36
C SER A 161 0.75 -11.69 -1.70
N GLY A 162 0.95 -10.44 -1.25
CA GLY A 162 2.13 -10.02 -0.51
C GLY A 162 2.12 -10.34 0.98
N LEU A 163 0.97 -10.72 1.57
CA LEU A 163 0.85 -10.95 3.02
C LEU A 163 1.61 -12.16 3.54
N GLY A 164 1.82 -13.18 2.72
CA GLY A 164 2.54 -14.40 3.11
C GLY A 164 4.06 -14.25 3.16
N LEU A 165 4.60 -13.10 2.75
CA LEU A 165 6.03 -12.88 2.61
C LEU A 165 6.68 -12.41 3.94
N PRO A 166 7.98 -12.73 4.18
CA PRO A 166 8.71 -12.22 5.35
C PRO A 166 9.07 -10.73 5.22
N THR A 167 8.89 -10.14 4.05
CA THR A 167 9.09 -8.74 3.69
C THR A 167 7.76 -8.13 3.28
N ILE A 168 7.56 -6.82 3.50
CA ILE A 168 6.40 -6.13 2.93
C ILE A 168 6.71 -5.79 1.48
N ARG A 169 5.82 -6.17 0.55
CA ARG A 169 5.98 -5.91 -0.88
C ARG A 169 4.69 -5.36 -1.49
N GLY A 170 4.86 -4.46 -2.46
CA GLY A 170 3.79 -3.87 -3.23
C GLY A 170 4.32 -3.14 -4.46
N TYR A 171 3.49 -2.28 -5.03
CA TYR A 171 3.83 -1.55 -6.26
C TYR A 171 3.39 -0.10 -6.14
N ALA A 172 4.29 0.80 -6.49
CA ALA A 172 4.01 2.22 -6.57
C ALA A 172 3.76 2.61 -8.03
N PHE A 173 2.56 3.09 -8.32
CA PHE A 173 2.20 3.68 -9.61
C PHE A 173 2.34 5.19 -9.51
N ARG A 174 2.90 5.82 -10.54
CA ARG A 174 3.09 7.26 -10.60
C ARG A 174 3.14 7.75 -12.04
N LEU A 175 2.92 9.04 -12.24
CA LEU A 175 3.30 9.67 -13.50
C LEU A 175 4.82 9.55 -13.68
N THR A 176 5.27 9.36 -14.92
CA THR A 176 6.68 9.12 -15.22
C THR A 176 7.57 10.28 -14.76
N GLU A 177 7.07 11.51 -14.77
CA GLU A 177 7.74 12.72 -14.27
C GLU A 177 7.83 12.81 -12.75
N ASN A 178 6.98 12.09 -12.01
CA ASN A 178 7.00 12.12 -10.55
C ASN A 178 8.20 11.31 -10.01
N PRO A 179 8.71 11.66 -8.81
CA PRO A 179 9.85 10.95 -8.21
C PRO A 179 9.59 9.46 -8.02
N ALA A 180 10.59 8.64 -8.34
CA ALA A 180 10.57 7.20 -8.10
C ALA A 180 10.45 6.86 -6.61
N MET A 181 9.91 5.67 -6.31
CA MET A 181 9.86 5.16 -4.94
C MET A 181 11.28 5.00 -4.41
N PRO A 182 11.64 5.57 -3.25
CA PRO A 182 12.95 5.33 -2.65
C PRO A 182 13.07 3.88 -2.18
N ALA A 183 14.29 3.33 -2.27
CA ALA A 183 14.59 2.04 -1.67
C ALA A 183 14.53 2.15 -0.14
N LEU A 184 13.75 1.28 0.50
CA LEU A 184 13.62 1.25 1.95
C LEU A 184 14.60 0.26 2.58
N THR A 185 15.11 0.63 3.74
CA THR A 185 16.03 -0.17 4.53
C THR A 185 15.34 -0.76 5.76
N VAL A 186 15.95 -1.80 6.33
CA VAL A 186 15.50 -2.36 7.62
C VAL A 186 15.52 -1.30 8.72
N GLU A 187 16.53 -0.42 8.76
CA GLU A 187 16.63 0.62 9.78
C GLU A 187 15.46 1.61 9.72
N GLN A 188 15.06 2.03 8.53
CA GLN A 188 13.87 2.87 8.32
C GLN A 188 12.61 2.15 8.80
N GLY A 189 12.46 0.87 8.48
CA GLY A 189 11.35 0.04 8.96
C GLY A 189 11.31 -0.05 10.49
N LEU A 190 12.43 -0.32 11.14
CA LEU A 190 12.50 -0.42 12.61
C LEU A 190 12.19 0.92 13.28
N ARG A 191 12.67 2.03 12.72
CA ARG A 191 12.37 3.38 13.21
C ARG A 191 10.88 3.70 13.09
N ALA A 192 10.30 3.47 11.92
CA ALA A 192 8.88 3.67 11.65
C ALA A 192 8.01 2.81 12.58
N TRP A 193 8.40 1.55 12.81
CA TRP A 193 7.72 0.67 13.76
C TRP A 193 7.77 1.20 15.19
N GLY A 194 8.94 1.67 15.63
CA GLY A 194 9.09 2.33 16.93
C GLY A 194 8.18 3.56 17.08
N GLN A 195 8.04 4.36 16.02
CA GLN A 195 7.11 5.51 16.00
C GLN A 195 5.65 5.08 16.10
N MET A 196 5.23 4.06 15.34
CA MET A 196 3.87 3.53 15.42
C MET A 196 3.54 3.06 16.83
N LEU A 197 4.43 2.28 17.45
CA LEU A 197 4.25 1.81 18.82
C LEU A 197 4.23 2.97 19.83
N ALA A 198 5.10 3.97 19.68
CA ALA A 198 5.13 5.13 20.58
C ALA A 198 3.86 6.00 20.50
N SER A 199 3.12 5.94 19.38
CA SER A 199 1.84 6.65 19.21
C SER A 199 0.67 5.96 19.90
N LEU A 200 0.83 4.71 20.35
CA LEU A 200 -0.26 3.98 21.00
C LEU A 200 -0.54 4.56 22.39
N PRO A 201 -1.81 4.89 22.72
CA PRO A 201 -2.16 5.61 23.94
C PRO A 201 -1.91 4.85 25.25
N ASN A 202 -1.55 3.55 25.22
CA ASN A 202 -1.49 2.68 26.41
C ASN A 202 -0.28 1.72 26.49
N ILE A 203 0.84 1.95 25.78
CA ILE A 203 2.05 1.19 26.10
C ILE A 203 2.67 1.76 27.39
N ASN A 204 2.23 1.24 28.53
CA ASN A 204 3.10 1.15 29.71
C ASN A 204 4.31 0.34 29.27
N ALA A 205 5.42 1.02 28.95
CA ALA A 205 6.63 0.45 28.39
C ALA A 205 7.02 -0.88 29.07
N PRO A 206 6.87 -2.04 28.39
CA PRO A 206 7.52 -3.23 28.87
C PRO A 206 9.00 -3.08 28.55
N THR A 207 9.79 -2.88 29.60
CA THR A 207 11.25 -2.96 29.63
C THR A 207 11.77 -3.97 28.61
N MET A 208 12.31 -3.52 27.46
CA MET A 208 13.09 -4.38 26.59
C MET A 208 14.34 -4.78 27.38
N ARG A 209 14.41 -6.05 27.79
CA ARG A 209 15.69 -6.67 28.11
C ARG A 209 16.31 -7.11 26.78
N ILE A 210 17.44 -6.50 26.47
CA ILE A 210 18.41 -6.97 25.46
C ILE A 210 18.99 -8.30 25.93
#